data_AF-A0A529W9E0-F1
#
_entry.id   AF-A0A529W9E0-F1
#
_cell.length_a   1.000
_cell.length_b   1.000
_cell.length_c   1.000
_cell.angle_alpha   90.00
_cell.angle_beta   90.00
_cell.angle_gamma   90.00
#
_symmetry.space_group_name_H-M   'P 1'
#
loop_
_entity.id
_entity.type
_entity.pdbx_description
1 polymer ?
#
loop_
_entity_poly.entity_id
_entity_poly.type
_entity_poly.pdbx_seq_one_letter_code
_entity_poly.pdbx_strand_id
1 'polypeptide(L)'
;MTLLLALAGSTALAASPEDDYIAARDKAIADITAQVSANTAIETIDAQNEKALADLQQRLAAILGPLSVKGFPTTASNNIESLNASDIGYGMLDGLRYAQSDDGPSIVVSTRGLTERWLKSKSTEAEADFKLPTDIGAALKLDSFYTQAIGSDAAFSGTLDFPLKKPDGADMVVARLGGWTQDVGPIYEQHVVVAVVKGDRVLIAEAPASP
;
A
#
# COMPACT_ATOMS: atom_id res chain seq x y z
N MET A 1 18.65 -52.67 27.78
CA MET A 1 19.13 -51.63 26.84
C MET A 1 17.89 -50.97 26.28
N THR A 2 17.50 -49.83 26.86
CA THR A 2 16.23 -49.15 26.56
C THR A 2 16.53 -48.02 25.59
N LEU A 3 15.98 -48.10 24.39
CA LEU A 3 16.16 -47.11 23.34
C LEU A 3 15.10 -46.00 23.53
N LEU A 4 15.51 -44.82 23.99
CA LEU A 4 14.67 -43.62 23.98
C LEU A 4 14.69 -43.01 22.58
N LEU A 5 13.55 -43.04 21.88
CA LEU A 5 13.33 -42.22 20.70
C LEU A 5 12.94 -40.80 21.16
N ALA A 6 13.85 -39.85 21.01
CA ALA A 6 13.53 -38.43 21.14
C ALA A 6 12.82 -37.97 19.85
N LEU A 7 11.52 -37.71 19.93
CA LEU A 7 10.79 -36.99 18.88
C LEU A 7 11.25 -35.52 18.93
N ALA A 8 12.08 -35.12 17.97
CA ALA A 8 12.27 -33.71 17.66
C ALA A 8 10.98 -33.19 17.02
N GLY A 9 10.14 -32.52 17.80
CA GLY A 9 8.99 -31.80 17.28
C GLY A 9 9.48 -30.63 16.44
N SER A 10 9.40 -30.74 15.13
CA SER A 10 9.47 -29.59 14.24
C SER A 10 8.27 -28.70 14.54
N THR A 11 8.46 -27.65 15.33
CA THR A 11 7.48 -26.57 15.43
C THR A 11 7.42 -25.91 14.05
N ALA A 12 6.44 -26.31 13.23
CA ALA A 12 6.09 -25.53 12.05
C ALA A 12 5.73 -24.13 12.56
N LEU A 13 6.59 -23.15 12.27
CA LEU A 13 6.26 -21.75 12.50
C LEU A 13 5.03 -21.48 11.64
N ALA A 14 3.88 -21.24 12.29
CA ALA A 14 2.69 -20.79 11.58
C ALA A 14 3.07 -19.50 10.83
N ALA A 15 2.76 -19.44 9.54
CA ALA A 15 2.94 -18.24 8.75
C ALA A 15 2.25 -17.06 9.46
N SER A 16 2.90 -15.89 9.46
CA SER A 16 2.25 -14.71 10.04
C SER A 16 1.02 -14.35 9.20
N PRO A 17 0.03 -13.64 9.77
CA PRO A 17 -1.11 -13.13 8.98
C PRO A 17 -0.68 -12.32 7.75
N GLU A 18 0.45 -11.59 7.83
CA GLU A 18 1.03 -10.90 6.68
C GLU A 18 1.60 -11.87 5.63
N ASP A 19 2.26 -12.96 6.04
CA ASP A 19 2.76 -13.96 5.09
C ASP A 19 1.60 -14.68 4.38
N ASP A 20 0.52 -15.00 5.10
CA ASP A 20 -0.69 -15.58 4.51
C ASP A 20 -1.37 -14.62 3.53
N TYR A 21 -1.40 -13.32 3.85
CA TYR A 21 -1.88 -12.28 2.95
C TYR A 21 -1.03 -12.18 1.68
N ILE A 22 0.30 -12.12 1.81
CA ILE A 22 1.22 -12.04 0.68
C ILE A 22 1.09 -13.28 -0.21
N ALA A 23 1.02 -14.48 0.37
CA ALA A 23 0.84 -15.71 -0.39
C ALA A 23 -0.49 -15.72 -1.17
N ALA A 24 -1.58 -15.21 -0.58
CA ALA A 24 -2.87 -15.08 -1.25
C ALA A 24 -2.80 -14.09 -2.42
N ARG A 25 -2.17 -12.92 -2.20
CA ARG A 25 -1.99 -11.89 -3.24
C ARG A 25 -1.16 -12.40 -4.41
N ASP A 26 0.00 -12.98 -4.12
CA ASP A 26 0.93 -13.46 -5.15
C ASP A 26 0.30 -14.61 -5.95
N LYS A 27 -0.49 -15.48 -5.29
CA LYS A 27 -1.30 -16.49 -5.99
C LYS A 27 -2.34 -15.86 -6.92
N ALA A 28 -3.08 -14.86 -6.45
CA ALA A 28 -4.09 -14.20 -7.27
C ALA A 28 -3.48 -13.52 -8.50
N ILE A 29 -2.35 -12.83 -8.32
CA ILE A 29 -1.57 -12.23 -9.42
C ILE A 29 -1.13 -13.29 -10.42
N ALA A 30 -0.61 -14.43 -9.95
CA ALA A 30 -0.19 -15.52 -10.83
C ALA A 30 -1.37 -16.14 -11.61
N ASP A 31 -2.51 -16.35 -10.96
CA ASP A 31 -3.71 -16.90 -11.58
C ASP A 31 -4.25 -15.92 -12.66
N ILE A 32 -4.29 -14.61 -12.37
CA ILE A 32 -4.70 -13.57 -13.32
C ILE A 32 -3.73 -13.50 -14.50
N THR A 33 -2.42 -13.51 -14.24
CA THR A 33 -1.38 -13.50 -15.28
C THR A 33 -1.52 -14.71 -16.22
N ALA A 34 -1.85 -15.88 -15.68
CA ALA A 34 -2.08 -17.08 -16.49
C ALA A 34 -3.34 -16.95 -17.36
N GLN A 35 -4.41 -16.33 -16.85
CA GLN A 35 -5.63 -16.07 -17.62
C GLN A 35 -5.40 -15.08 -18.77
N VAL A 36 -4.68 -13.98 -18.50
CA VAL A 36 -4.23 -13.01 -19.51
C VAL A 36 -3.43 -13.72 -20.59
N SER A 37 -2.44 -14.54 -20.20
CA SER A 37 -1.59 -15.29 -21.13
C SER A 37 -2.39 -16.30 -21.98
N ALA A 38 -3.49 -16.84 -21.44
CA ALA A 38 -4.39 -17.75 -22.14
C ALA A 38 -5.41 -17.04 -23.04
N ASN A 39 -5.38 -15.70 -23.15
CA ASN A 39 -6.41 -14.90 -23.83
C ASN A 39 -7.81 -15.20 -23.32
N THR A 40 -7.94 -15.38 -22.01
CA THR A 40 -9.25 -15.51 -21.35
C THR A 40 -10.05 -14.23 -21.58
N ALA A 41 -11.38 -14.34 -21.71
CA ALA A 41 -12.25 -13.18 -21.87
C ALA A 41 -12.05 -12.18 -20.73
N ILE A 42 -12.00 -10.88 -21.05
CA ILE A 42 -11.66 -9.82 -20.10
C ILE A 42 -12.63 -9.79 -18.92
N GLU A 43 -13.91 -10.04 -19.15
CA GLU A 43 -14.94 -10.05 -18.12
C GLU A 43 -14.71 -11.15 -17.08
N THR A 44 -14.05 -12.25 -17.47
CA THR A 44 -13.67 -13.33 -16.55
C THR A 44 -12.46 -12.93 -15.71
N ILE A 45 -11.50 -12.23 -16.32
CA ILE A 45 -10.31 -11.71 -15.63
C ILE A 45 -10.74 -10.66 -14.61
N ASP A 46 -11.61 -9.73 -15.01
CA ASP A 46 -12.13 -8.66 -14.14
C ASP A 46 -12.89 -9.24 -12.93
N ALA A 47 -13.79 -10.19 -13.16
CA ALA A 47 -14.51 -10.87 -12.08
C ALA A 47 -13.57 -11.60 -11.11
N GLN A 48 -12.48 -12.20 -11.62
CA GLN A 48 -11.47 -12.84 -10.78
C GLN A 48 -10.64 -11.82 -10.00
N ASN A 49 -10.31 -10.67 -10.60
CA ASN A 49 -9.62 -9.57 -9.95
C ASN A 49 -10.47 -8.99 -8.80
N GLU A 50 -11.73 -8.65 -9.05
CA GLU A 50 -12.67 -8.15 -8.04
C GLU A 50 -12.80 -9.11 -6.86
N LYS A 51 -12.97 -10.41 -7.15
CA LYS A 51 -13.06 -11.45 -6.11
C LYS A 51 -11.79 -11.55 -5.27
N ALA A 52 -10.63 -11.51 -5.92
CA ALA A 52 -9.35 -11.57 -5.22
C ALA A 52 -9.12 -10.33 -4.35
N LEU A 53 -9.40 -9.14 -4.87
CA LEU A 53 -9.33 -7.90 -4.10
C LEU A 53 -10.27 -7.94 -2.88
N ALA A 54 -11.48 -8.45 -3.01
CA ALA A 54 -12.39 -8.59 -1.87
C ALA A 54 -11.84 -9.51 -0.76
N ASP A 55 -11.20 -10.63 -1.11
CA ASP A 55 -10.53 -11.52 -0.14
C ASP A 55 -9.33 -10.83 0.51
N LEU A 56 -8.49 -10.15 -0.28
CA LEU A 56 -7.34 -9.39 0.22
C LEU A 56 -7.75 -8.27 1.17
N GLN A 57 -8.85 -7.57 0.89
CA GLN A 57 -9.39 -6.53 1.77
C GLN A 57 -9.76 -7.09 3.15
N GLN A 58 -10.42 -8.26 3.18
CA GLN A 58 -10.80 -8.90 4.43
C GLN A 58 -9.57 -9.31 5.26
N ARG A 59 -8.55 -9.86 4.60
CA ARG A 59 -7.27 -10.21 5.25
C ARG A 59 -6.56 -8.99 5.81
N LEU A 60 -6.47 -7.91 5.03
CA LEU A 60 -5.89 -6.64 5.49
C LEU A 60 -6.67 -6.06 6.67
N ALA A 61 -8.00 -6.10 6.65
CA ALA A 61 -8.82 -5.64 7.76
C ALA A 61 -8.54 -6.43 9.05
N ALA A 62 -8.32 -7.75 8.94
CA ALA A 62 -7.94 -8.58 10.08
C ALA A 62 -6.53 -8.26 10.62
N ILE A 63 -5.56 -7.97 9.73
CA ILE A 63 -4.19 -7.60 10.09
C ILE A 63 -4.13 -6.20 10.74
N LEU A 64 -4.83 -5.24 10.14
CA LEU A 64 -4.81 -3.84 10.54
C LEU A 64 -5.69 -3.57 11.76
N GLY A 65 -6.70 -4.41 11.98
CA GLY A 65 -7.69 -4.20 13.03
C GLY A 65 -8.53 -2.94 12.77
N PRO A 66 -9.41 -2.57 13.72
CA PRO A 66 -10.27 -1.41 13.56
C PRO A 66 -9.47 -0.12 13.60
N LEU A 67 -9.79 0.79 12.66
CA LEU A 67 -9.33 2.18 12.68
C LEU A 67 -10.54 3.09 12.89
N SER A 68 -10.42 4.03 13.80
CA SER A 68 -11.43 5.07 14.02
C SER A 68 -10.74 6.43 14.06
N VAL A 69 -10.83 7.17 12.96
CA VAL A 69 -10.35 8.54 12.85
C VAL A 69 -11.56 9.47 12.72
N LYS A 70 -11.60 10.52 13.56
CA LYS A 70 -12.71 11.48 13.54
C LYS A 70 -12.85 12.08 12.14
N GLY A 71 -14.06 12.02 11.59
CA GLY A 71 -14.39 12.56 10.27
C GLY A 71 -14.23 11.54 9.14
N PHE A 72 -13.52 10.44 9.34
CA PHE A 72 -13.35 9.40 8.32
C PHE A 72 -14.36 8.27 8.48
N PRO A 73 -14.71 7.56 7.38
CA PRO A 73 -15.55 6.37 7.48
C PRO A 73 -14.86 5.28 8.30
N THR A 74 -15.64 4.35 8.84
CA THR A 74 -15.11 3.14 9.50
C THR A 74 -14.90 1.99 8.53
N THR A 75 -15.49 2.08 7.33
CA THR A 75 -15.28 1.13 6.23
C THR A 75 -14.16 1.64 5.34
N ALA A 76 -13.28 0.74 4.93
CA ALA A 76 -12.22 1.01 3.96
C ALA A 76 -12.36 0.13 2.72
N SER A 77 -11.77 0.61 1.62
CA SER A 77 -11.48 -0.17 0.42
C SER A 77 -10.01 -0.59 0.40
N ASN A 78 -9.63 -1.50 -0.50
CA ASN A 78 -8.21 -1.72 -0.81
C ASN A 78 -7.57 -0.42 -1.34
N ASN A 79 -6.30 -0.22 -0.99
CA ASN A 79 -5.46 0.78 -1.65
C ASN A 79 -4.88 0.29 -2.99
N ILE A 80 -4.66 -1.02 -3.15
CA ILE A 80 -4.35 -1.62 -4.46
C ILE A 80 -5.64 -1.69 -5.27
N GLU A 81 -5.60 -1.17 -6.49
CA GLU A 81 -6.78 -1.11 -7.37
C GLU A 81 -6.84 -2.28 -8.34
N SER A 82 -5.69 -2.86 -8.72
CA SER A 82 -5.64 -4.03 -9.60
C SER A 82 -4.52 -5.00 -9.24
N LEU A 83 -4.76 -6.28 -9.49
CA LEU A 83 -3.78 -7.37 -9.42
C LEU A 83 -3.27 -7.80 -10.81
N ASN A 84 -3.78 -7.17 -11.87
CA ASN A 84 -3.32 -7.36 -13.24
C ASN A 84 -2.24 -6.32 -13.57
N ALA A 85 -1.06 -6.80 -13.97
CA ALA A 85 0.10 -5.94 -14.24
C ALA A 85 -0.08 -4.94 -15.38
N SER A 86 -1.09 -5.11 -16.23
CA SER A 86 -1.41 -4.21 -17.33
C SER A 86 -2.36 -3.06 -16.94
N ASP A 87 -2.93 -3.11 -15.73
CA ASP A 87 -3.96 -2.17 -15.31
C ASP A 87 -3.40 -1.09 -14.37
N ILE A 88 -4.08 0.05 -14.36
CA ILE A 88 -3.83 1.15 -13.42
C ILE A 88 -3.99 0.64 -11.98
N GLY A 89 -3.12 1.14 -11.10
CA GLY A 89 -3.10 0.80 -9.68
C GLY A 89 -2.56 -0.59 -9.34
N TYR A 90 -1.93 -1.29 -10.29
CA TYR A 90 -1.14 -2.48 -10.00
C TYR A 90 0.13 -2.16 -9.21
N GLY A 91 0.43 -3.01 -8.22
CA GLY A 91 1.68 -2.93 -7.45
C GLY A 91 1.78 -1.72 -6.51
N MET A 92 0.65 -1.07 -6.21
CA MET A 92 0.54 -0.06 -5.16
C MET A 92 0.83 -0.64 -3.77
N LEU A 93 0.99 0.23 -2.78
CA LEU A 93 1.24 -0.19 -1.40
C LEU A 93 0.06 -1.03 -0.87
N ASP A 94 0.35 -2.22 -0.36
CA ASP A 94 -0.65 -3.05 0.33
C ASP A 94 -1.20 -2.33 1.56
N GLY A 95 -2.50 -2.09 1.59
CA GLY A 95 -3.14 -1.36 2.67
C GLY A 95 -4.61 -1.09 2.42
N LEU A 96 -5.25 -0.46 3.41
CA LEU A 96 -6.65 -0.06 3.35
C LEU A 96 -6.77 1.46 3.23
N ARG A 97 -7.64 1.93 2.34
CA ARG A 97 -7.95 3.34 2.12
C ARG A 97 -9.30 3.70 2.74
N TYR A 98 -9.29 4.72 3.60
CA TYR A 98 -10.46 5.33 4.22
C TYR A 98 -10.67 6.69 3.57
N ALA A 99 -11.52 6.77 2.55
CA ALA A 99 -11.79 7.99 1.79
C ALA A 99 -13.15 8.60 2.17
N GLN A 100 -13.23 9.92 2.32
CA GLN A 100 -14.52 10.60 2.55
C GLN A 100 -15.38 10.70 1.27
N SER A 101 -14.72 10.80 0.12
CA SER A 101 -15.26 10.81 -1.24
C SER A 101 -14.11 10.54 -2.21
N ASP A 102 -14.40 10.36 -3.50
CA ASP A 102 -13.40 10.01 -4.52
C ASP A 102 -12.26 11.06 -4.57
N ASP A 103 -12.60 12.35 -4.64
CA ASP A 103 -11.63 13.47 -4.64
C ASP A 103 -11.41 14.09 -3.25
N GLY A 104 -11.91 13.43 -2.19
CA GLY A 104 -11.92 13.96 -0.84
C GLY A 104 -10.68 13.59 -0.02
N PRO A 105 -10.62 14.06 1.23
CA PRO A 105 -9.61 13.58 2.16
C PRO A 105 -9.62 12.06 2.29
N SER A 106 -8.43 11.46 2.29
CA SER A 106 -8.25 10.01 2.40
C SER A 106 -7.13 9.65 3.37
N ILE A 107 -7.21 8.46 3.97
CA ILE A 107 -6.13 7.87 4.77
C ILE A 107 -5.86 6.46 4.26
N VAL A 108 -4.64 6.22 3.81
CA VAL A 108 -4.12 4.87 3.54
C VAL A 108 -3.41 4.36 4.78
N VAL A 109 -3.75 3.15 5.21
CA VAL A 109 -3.12 2.48 6.36
C VAL A 109 -2.54 1.15 5.91
N SER A 110 -1.25 0.97 6.22
CA SER A 110 -0.51 -0.27 6.03
C SER A 110 0.20 -0.66 7.33
N THR A 111 0.83 -1.83 7.32
CA THR A 111 1.78 -2.23 8.36
C THR A 111 3.20 -1.83 7.95
N ARG A 112 4.08 -1.74 8.94
CA ARG A 112 5.52 -1.59 8.69
C ARG A 112 6.06 -2.76 7.86
N GLY A 113 5.66 -4.00 8.20
CA GLY A 113 6.15 -5.21 7.52
C GLY A 113 5.75 -5.26 6.04
N LEU A 114 4.49 -4.92 5.72
CA LEU A 114 4.03 -4.82 4.34
C LEU A 114 4.73 -3.67 3.59
N THR A 115 4.90 -2.53 4.23
CA THR A 115 5.62 -1.37 3.64
C THR A 115 7.08 -1.72 3.33
N GLU A 116 7.78 -2.40 4.22
CA GLU A 116 9.18 -2.82 4.01
C GLU A 116 9.30 -3.84 2.87
N ARG A 117 8.37 -4.80 2.78
CA ARG A 117 8.32 -5.77 1.67
C ARG A 117 8.05 -5.09 0.33
N TRP A 118 7.12 -4.13 0.31
CA TRP A 118 6.82 -3.34 -0.87
C TRP A 118 8.01 -2.47 -1.29
N LEU A 119 8.66 -1.76 -0.36
CA LEU A 119 9.88 -0.99 -0.69
C LEU A 119 11.01 -1.88 -1.19
N LYS A 120 11.12 -3.11 -0.68
CA LYS A 120 12.09 -4.09 -1.19
C LYS A 120 11.80 -4.48 -2.64
N SER A 121 10.55 -4.73 -3.04
CA SER A 121 10.24 -4.97 -4.44
C SER A 121 10.53 -3.74 -5.30
N LYS A 122 10.15 -2.55 -4.82
CA LYS A 122 10.41 -1.27 -5.51
C LYS A 122 11.89 -0.92 -5.64
N SER A 123 12.75 -1.40 -4.74
CA SER A 123 14.19 -1.19 -4.86
C SER A 123 14.84 -1.95 -6.04
N THR A 124 14.13 -2.93 -6.59
CA THR A 124 14.59 -3.80 -7.68
C THR A 124 13.96 -3.49 -9.04
N GLU A 125 13.16 -2.42 -9.13
CA GLU A 125 12.55 -1.97 -10.39
C GLU A 125 13.60 -1.77 -11.49
N ALA A 126 13.27 -2.06 -12.74
CA ALA A 126 14.23 -1.91 -13.84
C ALA A 126 14.54 -0.43 -14.11
N GLU A 127 13.50 0.39 -14.17
CA GLU A 127 13.59 1.81 -14.43
C GLU A 127 14.09 2.57 -13.20
N ALA A 128 15.14 3.37 -13.39
CA ALA A 128 15.80 4.07 -12.28
C ALA A 128 14.85 5.03 -11.55
N ASP A 129 13.95 5.69 -12.27
CA ASP A 129 13.02 6.69 -11.73
C ASP A 129 11.91 6.05 -10.86
N PHE A 130 11.67 4.75 -11.00
CA PHE A 130 10.72 4.01 -10.16
C PHE A 130 11.39 3.32 -8.95
N LYS A 131 12.72 3.30 -8.88
CA LYS A 131 13.41 2.71 -7.73
C LYS A 131 13.18 3.52 -6.46
N LEU A 132 12.71 2.83 -5.42
CA LEU A 132 12.59 3.41 -4.09
C LEU A 132 13.67 2.84 -3.16
N PRO A 133 14.19 3.63 -2.21
CA PRO A 133 15.07 3.13 -1.17
C PRO A 133 14.29 2.20 -0.23
N THR A 134 14.98 1.20 0.34
CA THR A 134 14.37 0.26 1.29
C THR A 134 14.13 0.87 2.67
N ASP A 135 14.78 1.99 2.99
CA ASP A 135 14.54 2.72 4.24
C ASP A 135 13.25 3.55 4.12
N ILE A 136 12.27 3.28 5.00
CA ILE A 136 10.98 3.98 5.00
C ILE A 136 11.18 5.49 5.14
N GLY A 137 12.06 5.94 6.04
CA GLY A 137 12.25 7.36 6.31
C GLY A 137 12.84 8.13 5.11
N ALA A 138 13.70 7.48 4.33
CA ALA A 138 14.21 7.99 3.07
C ALA A 138 13.14 7.96 1.97
N ALA A 139 12.38 6.87 1.86
CA ALA A 139 11.35 6.71 0.85
C ALA A 139 10.24 7.76 1.00
N LEU A 140 9.79 8.04 2.23
CA LEU A 140 8.77 9.05 2.53
C LEU A 140 9.14 10.48 2.10
N LYS A 141 10.39 10.76 1.73
CA LYS A 141 10.82 12.09 1.25
C LYS A 141 10.79 12.21 -0.27
N LEU A 142 10.44 11.14 -0.98
CA LEU A 142 10.48 11.08 -2.45
C LEU A 142 9.07 11.20 -3.01
N ASP A 143 8.93 11.98 -4.08
CA ASP A 143 7.67 12.10 -4.84
C ASP A 143 7.22 10.75 -5.39
N SER A 144 8.17 9.97 -5.93
CA SER A 144 7.92 8.64 -6.48
C SER A 144 7.40 7.64 -5.46
N PHE A 145 7.63 7.85 -4.16
CA PHE A 145 6.98 7.04 -3.12
C PHE A 145 5.48 7.27 -3.11
N TYR A 146 5.03 8.52 -3.09
CA TYR A 146 3.61 8.86 -3.03
C TYR A 146 2.88 8.51 -4.32
N THR A 147 3.51 8.77 -5.46
CA THR A 147 3.04 8.30 -6.77
C THR A 147 2.77 6.80 -6.72
N GLN A 148 3.77 5.98 -6.39
CA GLN A 148 3.58 4.52 -6.45
C GLN A 148 2.74 3.95 -5.30
N ALA A 149 2.72 4.60 -4.13
CA ALA A 149 2.02 4.08 -2.97
C ALA A 149 0.52 4.37 -3.01
N ILE A 150 0.13 5.60 -3.40
CA ILE A 150 -1.24 6.09 -3.24
C ILE A 150 -1.80 6.84 -4.47
N GLY A 151 -0.98 7.12 -5.49
CA GLY A 151 -1.43 7.73 -6.76
C GLY A 151 -1.59 6.69 -7.85
N SER A 152 -2.81 6.27 -8.14
CA SER A 152 -3.05 5.21 -9.12
C SER A 152 -2.84 5.69 -10.55
N ASP A 153 -3.39 6.86 -10.89
CA ASP A 153 -3.41 7.38 -12.25
C ASP A 153 -2.65 8.70 -12.41
N ALA A 154 -2.09 9.27 -11.35
CA ALA A 154 -1.40 10.56 -11.38
C ALA A 154 -0.11 10.55 -10.56
N ALA A 155 0.88 11.32 -10.99
CA ALA A 155 2.12 11.49 -10.26
C ALA A 155 1.99 12.58 -9.19
N PHE A 156 2.47 12.29 -7.99
CA PHE A 156 2.68 13.32 -6.98
C PHE A 156 3.88 14.17 -7.38
N SER A 157 3.72 15.48 -7.33
CA SER A 157 4.82 16.44 -7.49
C SER A 157 4.86 17.37 -6.29
N GLY A 158 5.96 17.29 -5.54
CA GLY A 158 6.14 18.05 -4.30
C GLY A 158 6.40 19.53 -4.57
N THR A 159 5.61 20.38 -3.92
CA THR A 159 5.80 21.83 -3.90
C THR A 159 6.72 22.26 -2.75
N LEU A 160 6.48 21.74 -1.55
CA LEU A 160 7.31 22.01 -0.37
C LEU A 160 7.13 20.96 0.72
N ASP A 161 8.13 20.80 1.58
CA ASP A 161 8.05 19.97 2.79
C ASP A 161 7.74 20.85 4.01
N PHE A 162 6.85 20.38 4.89
CA PHE A 162 6.49 21.06 6.13
C PHE A 162 7.30 20.54 7.32
N PRO A 163 7.84 21.44 8.17
CA PRO A 163 8.33 21.02 9.47
C PRO A 163 7.14 20.70 10.38
N LEU A 164 6.97 19.43 10.73
CA LEU A 164 6.02 19.01 11.75
C LEU A 164 6.72 18.62 13.04
N LYS A 165 6.13 19.02 14.17
CA LYS A 165 6.50 18.43 15.46
C LYS A 165 6.08 16.96 15.43
N LYS A 166 7.05 16.06 15.58
CA LYS A 166 6.80 14.63 15.64
C LYS A 166 5.81 14.31 16.78
N PRO A 167 4.67 13.64 16.48
CA PRO A 167 3.74 13.22 17.51
C PRO A 167 4.38 12.25 18.52
N ASP A 168 3.88 12.25 19.75
CA ASP A 168 4.42 11.38 20.79
C ASP A 168 4.28 9.89 20.43
N GLY A 169 5.41 9.19 20.56
CA GLY A 169 5.54 7.78 20.20
C GLY A 169 5.56 7.49 18.70
N ALA A 170 5.50 8.50 17.82
CA ALA A 170 5.77 8.28 16.40
C ALA A 170 7.28 8.09 16.18
N ASP A 171 7.61 7.15 15.29
CA ASP A 171 8.98 6.90 14.87
C ASP A 171 9.39 7.95 13.84
N MET A 172 8.50 8.23 12.88
CA MET A 172 8.72 9.16 11.77
C MET A 172 7.45 9.97 11.49
N VAL A 173 7.63 11.22 11.06
CA VAL A 173 6.58 12.03 10.45
C VAL A 173 7.18 12.78 9.28
N VAL A 174 6.48 12.79 8.14
CA VAL A 174 6.79 13.62 6.98
C VAL A 174 5.48 14.27 6.55
N ALA A 175 5.53 15.57 6.27
CA ALA A 175 4.40 16.26 5.66
C ALA A 175 4.87 17.10 4.50
N ARG A 176 4.07 17.10 3.44
CA ARG A 176 4.42 17.68 2.15
C ARG A 176 3.18 18.36 1.58
N LEU A 177 3.41 19.47 0.89
CA LEU A 177 2.45 20.06 -0.04
C LEU A 177 2.88 19.62 -1.43
N GLY A 178 1.93 19.23 -2.26
CA GLY A 178 2.17 18.97 -3.67
C GLY A 178 0.84 18.83 -4.39
N GLY A 179 0.84 18.35 -5.62
CA GLY A 179 -0.41 17.95 -6.26
C GLY A 179 -0.21 16.79 -7.21
N TRP A 180 -1.35 16.26 -7.65
CA TRP A 180 -1.45 15.10 -8.52
C TRP A 180 -1.55 15.54 -9.97
N THR A 181 -0.66 15.07 -10.84
CA THR A 181 -0.69 15.42 -12.26
C THR A 181 -0.33 14.24 -13.17
N GLN A 182 -1.05 14.11 -14.28
CA GLN A 182 -0.72 13.20 -15.39
C GLN A 182 0.22 13.86 -16.40
N ASP A 183 0.11 15.18 -16.55
CA ASP A 183 0.80 15.97 -17.55
C ASP A 183 1.86 16.90 -16.95
N VAL A 184 2.72 17.44 -17.80
CA VAL A 184 3.67 18.49 -17.44
C VAL A 184 2.96 19.84 -17.51
N GLY A 185 2.81 20.51 -16.37
CA GLY A 185 2.18 21.84 -16.31
C GLY A 185 2.10 22.41 -14.91
N PRO A 186 1.56 23.64 -14.74
CA PRO A 186 1.30 24.21 -13.43
C PRO A 186 0.26 23.38 -12.67
N ILE A 187 0.58 23.05 -11.42
CA ILE A 187 -0.28 22.25 -10.55
C ILE A 187 -1.05 23.21 -9.65
N TYR A 188 -2.28 23.54 -10.03
CA TYR A 188 -3.10 24.52 -9.30
C TYR A 188 -3.77 23.91 -8.07
N GLU A 189 -4.16 22.65 -8.15
CA GLU A 189 -4.77 21.91 -7.05
C GLU A 189 -3.67 21.32 -6.18
N GLN A 190 -3.58 21.83 -4.96
CA GLN A 190 -2.57 21.41 -4.01
C GLN A 190 -3.22 20.55 -2.93
N HIS A 191 -2.51 19.52 -2.50
CA HIS A 191 -2.87 18.59 -1.46
C HIS A 191 -1.81 18.62 -0.37
N VAL A 192 -2.26 18.57 0.87
CA VAL A 192 -1.41 18.28 2.01
C VAL A 192 -1.36 16.76 2.18
N VAL A 193 -0.17 16.19 2.10
CA VAL A 193 0.07 14.76 2.33
C VAL A 193 0.90 14.60 3.60
N VAL A 194 0.44 13.80 4.54
CA VAL A 194 1.11 13.54 5.82
C VAL A 194 1.30 12.04 6.00
N ALA A 195 2.56 11.61 6.08
CA ALA A 195 2.93 10.25 6.43
C ALA A 195 3.38 10.16 7.89
N VAL A 196 2.83 9.21 8.64
CA VAL A 196 3.21 8.91 10.02
C VAL A 196 3.55 7.44 10.13
N VAL A 197 4.72 7.16 10.71
CA VAL A 197 5.13 5.81 11.05
C VAL A 197 5.15 5.70 12.58
N LYS A 198 4.43 4.73 13.12
CA LYS A 198 4.33 4.52 14.57
C LYS A 198 4.21 3.03 14.89
N GLY A 199 5.23 2.47 15.52
CA GLY A 199 5.25 1.05 15.86
C GLY A 199 5.16 0.19 14.60
N ASP A 200 4.12 -0.62 14.51
CA ASP A 200 3.84 -1.52 13.40
C ASP A 200 2.96 -0.88 12.29
N ARG A 201 2.59 0.39 12.40
CA ARG A 201 1.69 1.07 11.45
C ARG A 201 2.39 2.15 10.63
N VAL A 202 1.97 2.23 9.37
CA VAL A 202 2.27 3.32 8.44
C VAL A 202 0.94 3.91 7.99
N LEU A 203 0.75 5.22 8.21
CA LEU A 203 -0.43 5.96 7.79
C LEU A 203 -0.01 7.05 6.83
N ILE A 204 -0.74 7.19 5.72
CA ILE A 204 -0.56 8.26 4.74
C ILE A 204 -1.91 8.94 4.58
N ALA A 205 -2.06 10.15 5.11
CA ALA A 205 -3.24 10.96 4.97
C ALA A 205 -3.03 11.99 3.86
N GLU A 206 -4.04 12.23 3.04
CA GLU A 206 -4.07 13.34 2.10
C GLU A 206 -5.37 14.12 2.21
N ALA A 207 -5.32 15.41 1.88
CA ALA A 207 -6.49 16.26 1.74
C ALA A 207 -6.16 17.44 0.81
N PRO A 208 -7.16 17.97 0.06
CA PRO A 208 -7.02 19.25 -0.61
C PRO A 208 -6.56 20.35 0.37
N ALA A 209 -5.60 21.17 -0.06
CA ALA A 209 -5.05 22.26 0.74
C ALA A 209 -6.00 23.47 0.83
N SER A 210 -6.96 23.56 -0.10
CA SER A 210 -8.06 24.52 -0.09
C SER A 210 -9.37 23.78 0.21
N PRO A 211 -10.19 24.27 1.17
CA PRO A 211 -11.47 23.66 1.52
C PRO A 211 -12.57 23.91 0.47
#